data_AF-A0A972PUD3-F1
#
_entry.id   AF-A0A972PUD3-F1
#
_cell.length_a   1.000
_cell.length_b   1.000
_cell.length_c   1.000
_cell.angle_alpha   90.00
_cell.angle_beta   90.00
_cell.angle_gamma   90.00
#
_symmetry.space_group_name_H-M   'P 1'
#
loop_
_entity.id
_entity.type
_entity.pdbx_description
1 polymer ?
#
loop_
_entity_poly.entity_id
_entity_poly.type
_entity_poly.pdbx_seq_one_letter_code
_entity_poly.pdbx_strand_id
1 'polypeptide(L)'
;MVQVDVFWSYGIGSSFALAAFRQLRRMKAENDVRKWKLGWKGAESLPAPGEAGSDMEAIPAGLSESNGQAFQELVRQLKASGFKPGRMGLQDLKALQKAVRSWFEANGDAFNNEYFLKNLLFLSLLFVPSGSVLLWSNPSWETMQVGKYETIPQWLVGVFTTTNVTQGILGFYLTWRSLMKGKYYQAAMHTFLSYLGFFFILVNGWDNKGYQRFFSKNRESFETWSWKNVVPWAFSDVAMILLAYGTMFLPLMYYWIIDWVLKGEDMEKGVEQKELLDRLPEALKEFGSVNAAIFGGALGGAILATVLVRRLGWAKGMAAWAALMGLNLSKIGFGPVLCRKVMRVDDLVGVPVEEMVRKEIQALKEPAQVSA
;
A
#
# COMPACT_ATOMS: atom_id res chain seq x y z
N MET A 1 -9.99 -6.71 -14.79
CA MET A 1 -10.07 -6.00 -13.52
C MET A 1 -9.53 -6.82 -12.37
N VAL A 2 -9.73 -8.14 -12.31
CA VAL A 2 -9.05 -9.04 -11.33
C VAL A 2 -7.55 -8.74 -11.11
N GLN A 3 -6.79 -8.46 -12.18
CA GLN A 3 -5.37 -8.09 -12.08
C GLN A 3 -5.13 -6.68 -11.50
N VAL A 4 -6.03 -5.73 -11.79
CA VAL A 4 -5.91 -4.34 -11.32
C VAL A 4 -6.27 -4.21 -9.85
N ASP A 5 -7.18 -5.04 -9.36
CA ASP A 5 -7.67 -5.00 -7.98
C ASP A 5 -6.58 -5.30 -6.95
N VAL A 6 -5.60 -6.13 -7.31
CA VAL A 6 -4.40 -6.38 -6.49
C VAL A 6 -3.63 -5.08 -6.24
N PHE A 7 -3.42 -4.28 -7.30
CA PHE A 7 -2.73 -3.00 -7.18
C PHE A 7 -3.58 -1.96 -6.45
N TRP A 8 -4.90 -1.99 -6.67
CA TRP A 8 -5.80 -1.06 -6.00
C TRP A 8 -5.90 -1.34 -4.50
N SER A 9 -6.05 -2.60 -4.11
CA SER A 9 -6.04 -3.05 -2.71
C SER A 9 -4.75 -2.66 -2.01
N TYR A 10 -3.60 -2.95 -2.65
CA TYR A 10 -2.30 -2.54 -2.15
C TYR A 10 -2.24 -1.01 -1.96
N GLY A 11 -2.71 -0.25 -2.94
CA GLY A 11 -2.74 1.20 -2.89
C GLY A 11 -3.62 1.76 -1.78
N ILE A 12 -4.77 1.13 -1.50
CA ILE A 12 -5.64 1.50 -0.38
C ILE A 12 -4.90 1.30 0.95
N GLY A 13 -4.33 0.11 1.17
CA GLY A 13 -3.59 -0.19 2.39
C GLY A 13 -2.38 0.73 2.59
N SER A 14 -1.63 0.98 1.51
CA SER A 14 -0.51 1.92 1.53
C SER A 14 -0.98 3.35 1.82
N SER A 15 -2.11 3.79 1.25
CA SER A 15 -2.68 5.12 1.50
C SER A 15 -3.08 5.30 2.96
N PHE A 16 -3.66 4.28 3.60
CA PHE A 16 -4.08 4.35 4.99
C PHE A 16 -2.87 4.46 5.92
N ALA A 17 -1.83 3.65 5.70
CA ALA A 17 -0.58 3.75 6.45
C ALA A 17 0.12 5.10 6.23
N LEU A 18 0.14 5.59 4.98
CA LEU A 18 0.77 6.87 4.63
C LEU A 18 0.02 8.05 5.26
N ALA A 19 -1.31 8.01 5.30
CA ALA A 19 -2.13 9.06 5.90
C ALA A 19 -1.97 9.13 7.42
N ALA A 20 -1.92 7.98 8.09
CA ALA A 20 -1.79 7.88 9.54
C ALA A 20 -0.32 7.87 10.04
N PHE A 21 0.64 8.27 9.20
CA PHE A 21 2.05 7.99 9.49
C PHE A 21 2.56 8.62 10.79
N ARG A 22 2.07 9.81 11.15
CA ARG A 22 2.48 10.54 12.35
C ARG A 22 1.99 9.82 13.60
N GLN A 23 0.73 9.42 13.60
CA GLN A 23 0.07 8.70 14.68
C GLN A 23 0.70 7.31 14.85
N LEU A 24 0.92 6.59 13.76
CA LEU A 24 1.59 5.28 13.78
C LEU A 24 3.00 5.36 14.36
N ARG A 25 3.77 6.38 13.97
CA ARG A 25 5.13 6.59 14.49
C ARG A 25 5.13 6.94 15.97
N ARG A 26 4.21 7.82 16.41
CA ARG A 26 4.05 8.20 17.81
C ARG A 26 3.66 7.00 18.68
N MET A 27 2.63 6.26 18.29
CA MET A 27 2.20 5.06 19.02
C MET A 27 3.33 4.03 19.14
N LYS A 28 4.11 3.82 18.08
CA LYS A 28 5.27 2.93 18.16
C LYS A 28 6.31 3.43 19.16
N ALA A 29 6.66 4.72 19.10
CA ALA A 29 7.63 5.32 20.01
C ALA A 29 7.17 5.17 21.47
N GLU A 30 5.93 5.54 21.77
CA GLU A 30 5.33 5.42 23.11
C GLU A 30 5.30 3.96 23.59
N ASN A 31 4.92 3.02 22.72
CA ASN A 31 4.93 1.60 23.04
C ASN A 31 6.34 1.10 23.39
N ASP A 32 7.36 1.48 22.62
CA ASP A 32 8.73 1.02 22.84
C ASP A 32 9.34 1.65 24.12
N VAL A 33 9.05 2.93 24.39
CA VAL A 33 9.40 3.58 25.68
C VAL A 33 8.69 2.90 26.85
N ARG A 34 7.42 2.53 26.69
CA ARG A 34 6.66 1.79 27.72
C ARG A 34 7.26 0.40 27.99
N LYS A 35 7.63 -0.35 26.93
CA LYS A 35 8.31 -1.65 27.06
C LYS A 35 9.63 -1.50 27.83
N TRP A 36 10.40 -0.43 27.55
CA TRP A 36 11.62 -0.11 28.29
C TRP A 36 11.34 0.17 29.78
N LYS A 37 10.34 1.00 30.11
CA LYS A 37 9.94 1.30 31.50
C LYS A 37 9.53 0.05 32.29
N LEU A 38 8.96 -0.95 31.61
CA LEU A 38 8.54 -2.21 32.22
C LEU A 38 9.67 -3.26 32.33
N GLY A 39 10.90 -2.91 31.93
CA GLY A 39 12.04 -3.83 31.95
C GLY A 39 11.92 -4.99 30.96
N TRP A 40 11.08 -4.87 29.93
CA TRP A 40 11.00 -5.88 28.88
C TRP A 40 12.30 -5.83 28.06
N LYS A 41 13.00 -6.98 27.98
CA LYS A 41 14.34 -7.19 27.39
C LYS A 41 14.50 -6.87 25.88
N GLY A 42 13.60 -6.10 25.28
CA GLY A 42 13.71 -5.68 23.87
C GLY A 42 14.48 -4.37 23.64
N ALA A 43 14.75 -3.58 24.69
CA ALA A 43 15.36 -2.26 24.54
C ALA A 43 16.90 -2.24 24.68
N GLU A 44 17.52 -3.28 25.24
CA GLU A 44 18.98 -3.32 25.49
C GLU A 44 19.80 -3.88 24.30
N SER A 45 19.17 -4.43 23.26
CA SER A 45 19.86 -4.99 22.10
C SER A 45 19.70 -4.12 20.84
N LEU A 46 19.89 -2.81 20.95
CA LEU A 46 20.03 -1.95 19.77
C LEU A 46 21.51 -1.96 19.35
N PRO A 47 21.89 -2.66 18.27
CA PRO A 47 23.28 -2.64 17.82
C PRO A 47 23.70 -1.22 17.41
N ALA A 48 24.95 -0.89 17.70
CA ALA A 48 25.59 0.34 17.25
C ALA A 48 25.68 0.36 15.72
N PRO A 49 25.61 1.55 15.07
CA PRO A 49 25.72 1.66 13.63
C PRO A 49 27.18 1.42 13.22
N GLY A 50 27.53 0.18 12.84
CA GLY A 50 28.89 -0.14 12.40
C GLY A 50 29.11 -1.58 11.93
N GLU A 51 28.29 -2.53 12.34
CA GLU A 51 28.48 -3.94 11.97
C GLU A 51 27.42 -4.39 10.96
N ALA A 52 27.65 -4.10 9.69
CA ALA A 52 26.95 -4.76 8.58
C ALA A 52 27.99 -5.23 7.58
N GLY A 53 28.55 -6.40 7.85
CA GLY A 53 29.33 -7.18 6.89
C GLY A 53 28.46 -7.61 5.71
N SER A 54 29.09 -7.64 4.54
CA SER A 54 28.55 -7.93 3.22
C SER A 54 28.01 -9.35 3.06
N ASP A 55 27.06 -9.49 2.12
CA ASP A 55 26.59 -10.73 1.48
C ASP A 55 25.58 -11.63 2.21
N MET A 56 24.55 -11.06 2.84
CA MET A 56 23.32 -11.79 3.18
C MET A 56 22.10 -11.23 2.45
N GLU A 57 21.38 -12.10 1.71
CA GLU A 57 20.00 -11.84 1.29
C GLU A 57 19.18 -11.45 2.53
N ALA A 58 18.43 -10.36 2.42
CA ALA A 58 17.82 -9.67 3.55
C ALA A 58 17.05 -10.62 4.49
N ILE A 59 17.55 -10.77 5.73
CA ILE A 59 16.83 -11.39 6.83
C ILE A 59 15.46 -10.68 6.98
N PRO A 60 14.32 -11.39 7.07
CA PRO A 60 13.04 -10.76 7.37
C PRO A 60 13.15 -9.99 8.68
N ALA A 61 12.85 -8.68 8.64
CA ALA A 61 13.01 -7.82 9.81
C ALA A 61 12.17 -8.33 10.99
N GLY A 62 12.81 -8.43 12.16
CA GLY A 62 12.18 -8.86 13.41
C GLY A 62 12.46 -10.31 13.84
N LEU A 63 13.19 -11.09 13.03
CA LEU A 63 13.68 -12.40 13.44
C LEU A 63 15.07 -12.27 14.06
N SER A 64 15.35 -13.00 15.14
CA SER A 64 16.73 -13.23 15.57
C SER A 64 17.52 -13.85 14.42
N GLU A 65 18.83 -13.66 14.37
CA GLU A 65 19.69 -14.15 13.29
C GLU A 65 19.45 -15.65 13.02
N SER A 66 19.30 -16.46 14.09
CA SER A 66 18.95 -17.87 14.01
C SER A 66 17.56 -18.17 13.44
N ASN A 67 16.53 -17.38 13.79
CA ASN A 67 15.18 -17.55 13.28
C ASN A 67 15.07 -17.06 11.82
N GLY A 68 15.86 -16.05 11.46
CA GLY A 68 16.00 -15.54 10.11
C GLY A 68 16.60 -16.58 9.17
N GLN A 69 17.70 -17.21 9.59
CA GLN A 69 18.32 -18.32 8.87
C GLN A 69 17.38 -19.52 8.74
N ALA A 70 16.66 -19.90 9.81
CA ALA A 70 15.68 -20.99 9.76
C ALA A 70 14.54 -20.70 8.77
N PHE A 71 14.03 -19.46 8.74
CA PHE A 71 13.01 -19.06 7.78
C PHE A 71 13.54 -19.04 6.35
N GLN A 72 14.76 -18.52 6.13
CA GLN A 72 15.37 -18.50 4.80
C GLN A 72 15.66 -19.91 4.29
N GLU A 73 16.13 -20.83 5.14
CA GLU A 73 16.34 -22.22 4.75
C GLU A 73 15.01 -22.91 4.42
N LEU A 74 13.94 -22.62 5.18
CA LEU A 74 12.60 -23.10 4.85
C LEU A 74 12.12 -22.57 3.49
N VAL A 75 12.28 -21.26 3.22
CA VAL A 75 11.92 -20.65 1.93
C VAL A 75 12.77 -21.23 0.79
N ARG A 76 14.06 -21.49 1.03
CA ARG A 76 14.97 -22.09 0.05
C ARG A 76 14.57 -23.53 -0.26
N GLN A 77 14.21 -24.31 0.77
CA GLN A 77 13.67 -25.66 0.61
C GLN A 77 12.34 -25.66 -0.13
N LEU A 78 11.44 -24.71 0.16
CA LEU A 78 10.17 -24.57 -0.56
C LEU A 78 10.37 -24.18 -2.02
N LYS A 79 11.32 -23.28 -2.32
CA LYS A 79 11.69 -22.90 -3.70
C LYS A 79 12.34 -24.06 -4.47
N ALA A 80 13.22 -24.83 -3.84
CA ALA A 80 13.95 -25.91 -4.48
C ALA A 80 13.10 -27.18 -4.68
N SER A 81 12.18 -27.46 -3.76
CA SER A 81 11.44 -28.73 -3.75
C SER A 81 10.07 -28.65 -4.44
N GLY A 82 9.54 -27.43 -4.62
CA GLY A 82 8.11 -27.21 -4.82
C GLY A 82 7.30 -27.58 -3.57
N PHE A 83 6.13 -26.99 -3.39
CA PHE A 83 5.21 -27.42 -2.33
C PHE A 83 4.74 -28.85 -2.64
N LYS A 84 5.31 -29.86 -1.98
CA LYS A 84 4.88 -31.26 -2.07
C LYS A 84 4.01 -31.58 -0.86
N PRO A 85 2.66 -31.61 -1.00
CA PRO A 85 1.77 -31.94 0.11
C PRO A 85 2.12 -33.34 0.63
N GLY A 86 2.36 -33.48 1.94
CA GLY A 86 2.63 -34.77 2.59
C GLY A 86 4.07 -35.03 3.06
N ARG A 87 5.03 -34.10 2.86
CA ARG A 87 6.42 -34.22 3.36
C ARG A 87 6.84 -33.22 4.44
N MET A 88 5.96 -32.33 4.89
CA MET A 88 6.29 -31.51 6.07
C MET A 88 6.25 -32.39 7.31
N GLY A 89 7.40 -32.60 7.94
CA GLY A 89 7.47 -33.24 9.23
C GLY A 89 6.82 -32.36 10.30
N LEU A 90 6.42 -32.96 11.42
CA LEU A 90 5.88 -32.22 12.56
C LEU A 90 6.86 -31.15 13.09
N GLN A 91 8.17 -31.36 12.89
CA GLN A 91 9.23 -30.42 13.26
C GLN A 91 9.25 -29.18 12.34
N ASP A 92 9.04 -29.34 11.03
CA ASP A 92 8.99 -28.22 10.07
C ASP A 92 7.79 -27.31 10.36
N LEU A 93 6.64 -27.90 10.70
CA LEU A 93 5.45 -27.16 11.09
C LEU A 93 5.67 -26.36 12.39
N LYS A 94 6.35 -26.95 13.38
CA LYS A 94 6.70 -26.24 14.63
C LYS A 94 7.68 -25.10 14.38
N ALA A 95 8.69 -25.31 13.52
CA ALA A 95 9.65 -24.27 13.15
C ALA A 95 8.96 -23.11 12.42
N LEU A 96 8.09 -23.41 11.45
CA LEU A 96 7.27 -22.42 10.76
C LEU A 96 6.37 -21.66 11.74
N GLN A 97 5.65 -22.37 12.62
CA GLN A 97 4.79 -21.74 13.62
C GLN A 97 5.59 -20.79 14.52
N LYS A 98 6.79 -21.21 14.96
CA LYS A 98 7.67 -20.36 15.78
C LYS A 98 8.13 -19.13 15.01
N ALA A 99 8.56 -19.28 13.76
CA ALA A 99 8.99 -18.17 12.91
C ALA A 99 7.86 -17.17 12.67
N VAL A 100 6.65 -17.65 12.34
CA VAL A 100 5.45 -16.83 12.14
C VAL A 100 5.10 -16.09 13.43
N ARG A 101 5.10 -16.78 14.58
CA ARG A 101 4.81 -16.17 15.87
C ARG A 101 5.82 -15.08 16.23
N SER A 102 7.12 -15.35 16.10
CA SER A 102 8.16 -14.35 16.35
C SER A 102 8.05 -13.16 15.41
N TRP A 103 7.68 -13.37 14.14
CA TRP A 103 7.44 -12.29 13.20
C TRP A 103 6.25 -11.41 13.61
N PHE A 104 5.13 -12.01 14.03
CA PHE A 104 3.97 -11.26 14.53
C PHE A 104 4.28 -10.52 15.83
N GLU A 105 5.04 -11.14 16.74
CA GLU A 105 5.48 -10.48 17.98
C GLU A 105 6.37 -9.27 17.68
N ALA A 106 7.31 -9.39 16.73
CA ALA A 106 8.20 -8.30 16.34
C ALA A 106 7.52 -7.18 15.54
N ASN A 107 6.44 -7.49 14.82
CA ASN A 107 5.70 -6.55 13.99
C ASN A 107 4.33 -6.20 14.56
N GLY A 108 4.06 -6.54 15.83
CA GLY A 108 2.75 -6.39 16.46
C GLY A 108 2.23 -4.96 16.42
N ASP A 109 3.11 -3.96 16.57
CA ASP A 109 2.74 -2.54 16.50
C ASP A 109 2.14 -2.12 15.13
N ALA A 110 2.50 -2.83 14.05
CA ALA A 110 1.94 -2.59 12.72
C ALA A 110 0.46 -3.03 12.60
N PHE A 111 0.07 -4.08 13.34
CA PHE A 111 -1.23 -4.72 13.25
C PHE A 111 -2.17 -4.40 14.41
N ASN A 112 -1.61 -4.04 15.57
CA ASN A 112 -2.36 -3.76 16.79
C ASN A 112 -2.59 -2.24 16.94
N ASN A 113 -3.26 -1.64 15.97
CA ASN A 113 -3.65 -0.23 16.01
C ASN A 113 -4.97 -0.01 15.25
N GLU A 114 -5.63 1.12 15.55
CA GLU A 114 -6.93 1.42 14.95
C GLU A 114 -6.88 1.67 13.43
N TYR A 115 -5.75 2.17 12.90
CA TYR A 115 -5.62 2.49 11.48
C TYR A 115 -5.54 1.21 10.64
N PHE A 116 -4.80 0.21 11.13
CA PHE A 116 -4.77 -1.12 10.52
C PHE A 116 -6.13 -1.80 10.63
N LEU A 117 -6.80 -1.71 11.79
CA LEU A 117 -8.15 -2.27 11.95
C LEU A 117 -9.13 -1.63 10.96
N LYS A 118 -9.13 -0.30 10.82
CA LYS A 118 -9.97 0.41 9.85
C LYS A 118 -9.63 0.01 8.41
N ASN A 119 -8.34 -0.16 8.08
CA ASN A 119 -7.92 -0.71 6.78
C ASN A 119 -8.50 -2.12 6.53
N LEU A 120 -8.34 -3.02 7.50
CA LEU A 120 -8.82 -4.40 7.39
C LEU A 120 -10.34 -4.46 7.24
N LEU A 121 -11.08 -3.70 8.04
CA LEU A 121 -12.53 -3.60 7.95
C LEU A 121 -12.98 -2.98 6.63
N PHE A 122 -12.32 -1.91 6.17
CA PHE A 122 -12.62 -1.30 4.88
C PHE A 122 -12.44 -2.29 3.73
N LEU A 123 -11.32 -3.00 3.71
CA LEU A 123 -11.03 -4.00 2.69
C LEU A 123 -12.05 -5.14 2.74
N SER A 124 -12.31 -5.69 3.92
CA SER A 124 -13.11 -6.90 4.08
C SER A 124 -14.62 -6.67 3.95
N LEU A 125 -15.12 -5.50 4.37
CA LEU A 125 -16.55 -5.21 4.42
C LEU A 125 -17.05 -4.36 3.26
N LEU A 126 -16.18 -3.57 2.61
CA LEU A 126 -16.58 -2.66 1.55
C LEU A 126 -15.90 -2.99 0.23
N PHE A 127 -14.57 -2.95 0.19
CA PHE A 127 -13.83 -3.07 -1.06
C PHE A 127 -13.97 -4.46 -1.71
N VAL A 128 -13.64 -5.53 -0.97
CA VAL A 128 -13.67 -6.91 -1.50
C VAL A 128 -15.09 -7.37 -1.84
N PRO A 129 -16.13 -7.09 -1.03
CA PRO A 129 -17.50 -7.38 -1.44
C PRO A 129 -17.90 -6.68 -2.74
N SER A 130 -17.48 -5.44 -2.96
CA SER A 130 -17.78 -4.72 -4.22
C SER A 130 -17.18 -5.41 -5.45
N GLY A 131 -15.90 -5.81 -5.37
CA GLY A 131 -15.25 -6.57 -6.43
C GLY A 131 -15.86 -7.96 -6.62
N SER A 132 -16.31 -8.60 -5.54
CA SER A 132 -16.97 -9.92 -5.61
C SER A 132 -18.31 -9.84 -6.34
N VAL A 133 -19.09 -8.79 -6.06
CA VAL A 133 -20.35 -8.54 -6.77
C VAL A 133 -20.10 -8.23 -8.24
N LEU A 134 -19.07 -7.44 -8.58
CA LEU A 134 -18.68 -7.20 -9.98
C LEU A 134 -18.25 -8.48 -10.69
N LEU A 135 -17.42 -9.31 -10.05
CA LEU A 135 -16.97 -10.59 -10.59
C LEU A 135 -18.12 -11.54 -10.86
N TRP A 136 -19.09 -11.59 -9.95
CA TRP A 136 -20.25 -12.45 -10.06
C TRP A 136 -21.25 -11.97 -11.12
N SER A 137 -21.59 -10.67 -11.10
CA SER A 137 -22.61 -10.08 -11.98
C SER A 137 -22.09 -9.80 -13.39
N ASN A 138 -20.82 -9.43 -13.52
CA ASN A 138 -20.20 -8.99 -14.76
C ASN A 138 -18.82 -9.65 -14.99
N PRO A 139 -18.76 -11.00 -15.00
CA PRO A 139 -17.49 -11.75 -15.06
C PRO A 139 -16.65 -11.43 -16.29
N SER A 140 -17.29 -11.13 -17.42
CA SER A 140 -16.58 -10.72 -18.63
C SER A 140 -15.84 -9.41 -18.41
N TRP A 141 -16.50 -8.37 -17.91
CA TRP A 141 -15.86 -7.10 -17.61
C TRP A 141 -14.77 -7.24 -16.55
N GLU A 142 -15.07 -7.96 -15.47
CA GLU A 142 -14.16 -8.12 -14.34
C GLU A 142 -12.89 -8.89 -14.73
N THR A 143 -12.95 -9.75 -15.73
CA THR A 143 -11.78 -10.46 -16.28
C THR A 143 -11.15 -9.77 -17.50
N MET A 144 -11.38 -8.47 -17.70
CA MET A 144 -10.90 -7.72 -18.87
C MET A 144 -11.38 -8.32 -20.21
N GLN A 145 -12.63 -8.77 -20.26
CA GLN A 145 -13.30 -9.41 -21.40
C GLN A 145 -12.78 -10.81 -21.76
N VAL A 146 -12.14 -11.54 -20.83
CA VAL A 146 -11.54 -12.87 -21.12
C VAL A 146 -12.43 -14.02 -20.67
N GLY A 147 -12.89 -13.97 -19.43
CA GLY A 147 -13.76 -14.97 -18.83
C GLY A 147 -15.24 -14.70 -19.09
N LYS A 148 -16.06 -15.73 -18.85
CA LYS A 148 -17.52 -15.66 -18.79
C LYS A 148 -17.99 -16.42 -17.56
N TYR A 149 -19.22 -16.18 -17.13
CA TYR A 149 -19.78 -16.79 -15.93
C TYR A 149 -19.63 -18.33 -15.93
N GLU A 150 -19.87 -18.96 -17.08
CA GLU A 150 -19.82 -20.42 -17.27
C GLU A 150 -18.39 -20.99 -17.28
N THR A 151 -17.38 -20.12 -17.38
CA THR A 151 -15.97 -20.53 -17.63
C THR A 151 -15.02 -20.07 -16.52
N ILE A 152 -15.44 -19.15 -15.65
CA ILE A 152 -14.60 -18.70 -14.54
C ILE A 152 -14.53 -19.84 -13.50
N PRO A 153 -13.32 -20.32 -13.17
CA PRO A 153 -13.20 -21.36 -12.17
C PRO A 153 -13.49 -20.80 -10.77
N GLN A 154 -14.23 -21.56 -9.96
CA GLN A 154 -14.65 -21.15 -8.62
C GLN A 154 -13.46 -20.78 -7.70
N TRP A 155 -12.33 -21.48 -7.84
CA TRP A 155 -11.13 -21.19 -7.06
C TRP A 155 -10.57 -19.79 -7.36
N LEU A 156 -10.76 -19.26 -8.57
CA LEU A 156 -10.31 -17.91 -8.92
C LEU A 156 -11.06 -16.86 -8.12
N VAL A 157 -12.35 -17.08 -7.84
CA VAL A 157 -13.15 -16.20 -6.98
C VAL A 157 -12.59 -16.20 -5.55
N GLY A 158 -12.28 -17.38 -4.99
CA GLY A 158 -11.67 -17.48 -3.66
C GLY A 158 -10.27 -16.87 -3.58
N VAL A 159 -9.46 -17.04 -4.63
CA VAL A 159 -8.15 -16.39 -4.73
C VAL A 159 -8.30 -14.88 -4.86
N PHE A 160 -9.23 -14.40 -5.68
CA PHE A 160 -9.50 -12.97 -5.85
C PHE A 160 -9.87 -12.28 -4.54
N THR A 161 -10.80 -12.84 -3.78
CA THR A 161 -11.20 -12.25 -2.49
C THR A 161 -10.07 -12.26 -1.48
N THR A 162 -9.35 -13.38 -1.37
CA THR A 162 -8.21 -13.52 -0.44
C THR A 162 -7.05 -12.60 -0.82
N THR A 163 -6.74 -12.51 -2.11
CA THR A 163 -5.62 -11.69 -2.61
C THR A 163 -5.90 -10.22 -2.37
N ASN A 164 -7.10 -9.72 -2.62
CA ASN A 164 -7.40 -8.31 -2.35
C ASN A 164 -7.21 -7.92 -0.87
N VAL A 165 -7.70 -8.73 0.09
CA VAL A 165 -7.45 -8.46 1.52
C VAL A 165 -5.95 -8.50 1.83
N THR A 166 -5.27 -9.56 1.42
CA THR A 166 -3.85 -9.77 1.75
C THR A 166 -2.93 -8.71 1.10
N GLN A 167 -3.26 -8.24 -0.10
CA GLN A 167 -2.50 -7.20 -0.78
C GLN A 167 -2.69 -5.83 -0.12
N GLY A 168 -3.89 -5.52 0.38
CA GLY A 168 -4.09 -4.34 1.20
C GLY A 168 -3.38 -4.40 2.56
N ILE A 169 -3.32 -5.58 3.20
CA ILE A 169 -2.50 -5.78 4.40
C ILE A 169 -1.01 -5.57 4.08
N LEU A 170 -0.52 -6.14 2.97
CA LEU A 170 0.86 -6.01 2.53
C LEU A 170 1.23 -4.55 2.23
N GLY A 171 0.36 -3.84 1.51
CA GLY A 171 0.53 -2.42 1.21
C GLY A 171 0.64 -1.57 2.48
N PHE A 172 -0.23 -1.81 3.46
CA PHE A 172 -0.15 -1.14 4.76
C PHE A 172 1.17 -1.44 5.46
N TYR A 173 1.55 -2.72 5.56
CA TYR A 173 2.74 -3.16 6.30
C TYR A 173 4.06 -2.61 5.72
N LEU A 174 4.24 -2.69 4.39
CA LEU A 174 5.48 -2.23 3.75
C LEU A 174 5.62 -0.70 3.84
N THR A 175 4.51 0.03 3.73
CA THR A 175 4.48 1.48 3.92
C THR A 175 4.77 1.84 5.37
N TRP A 176 4.11 1.20 6.34
CA TRP A 176 4.41 1.35 7.77
C TRP A 176 5.90 1.12 8.06
N ARG A 177 6.49 0.04 7.53
CA ARG A 177 7.91 -0.28 7.74
C ARG A 177 8.84 0.82 7.19
N SER A 178 8.51 1.39 6.04
CA SER A 178 9.27 2.51 5.47
C SER A 178 9.15 3.77 6.32
N LEU A 179 7.95 4.04 6.85
CA LEU A 179 7.67 5.19 7.74
C LEU A 179 8.40 5.09 9.08
N MET A 180 8.46 3.90 9.69
CA MET A 180 9.19 3.69 10.96
C MET A 180 10.68 3.99 10.79
N LYS A 181 11.25 3.66 9.62
CA LYS A 181 12.65 3.95 9.25
C LYS A 181 12.90 5.41 8.84
N GLY A 182 11.88 6.28 8.87
CA GLY A 182 12.00 7.66 8.40
C GLY A 182 12.12 7.82 6.88
N LYS A 183 11.87 6.77 6.08
CA LYS A 183 11.98 6.82 4.62
C LYS A 183 10.66 7.24 3.98
N TYR A 184 10.25 8.49 4.18
CA TYR A 184 8.94 8.98 3.74
C TYR A 184 8.77 8.95 2.22
N TYR A 185 9.81 9.25 1.45
CA TYR A 185 9.71 9.15 -0.01
C TYR A 185 9.40 7.71 -0.44
N GLN A 186 10.10 6.71 0.12
CA GLN A 186 9.85 5.31 -0.18
C GLN A 186 8.44 4.88 0.23
N ALA A 187 7.96 5.35 1.38
CA ALA A 187 6.59 5.13 1.83
C ALA A 187 5.56 5.70 0.84
N ALA A 188 5.75 6.93 0.37
CA ALA A 188 4.88 7.54 -0.64
C ALA A 188 4.92 6.81 -1.99
N MET A 189 6.09 6.27 -2.37
CA MET A 189 6.24 5.50 -3.60
C MET A 189 5.47 4.19 -3.59
N HIS A 190 5.25 3.54 -2.44
CA HIS A 190 4.37 2.39 -2.37
C HIS A 190 2.95 2.73 -2.86
N THR A 191 2.41 3.88 -2.41
CA THR A 191 1.10 4.37 -2.84
C THR A 191 1.10 4.81 -4.30
N PHE A 192 2.09 5.60 -4.71
CA PHE A 192 2.16 6.12 -6.07
C PHE A 192 2.31 5.00 -7.10
N LEU A 193 3.25 4.07 -6.89
CA LEU A 193 3.53 3.00 -7.83
C LEU A 193 2.39 1.98 -7.90
N SER A 194 1.65 1.76 -6.82
CA SER A 194 0.46 0.90 -6.86
C SER A 194 -0.65 1.51 -7.71
N TYR A 195 -0.95 2.80 -7.54
CA TYR A 195 -1.93 3.47 -8.41
C TYR A 195 -1.43 3.58 -9.85
N LEU A 196 -0.13 3.78 -10.06
CA LEU A 196 0.46 3.75 -11.40
C LEU A 196 0.27 2.37 -12.05
N GLY A 197 0.55 1.28 -11.33
CA GLY A 197 0.32 -0.08 -11.82
C GLY A 197 -1.15 -0.35 -12.14
N PHE A 198 -2.06 0.06 -11.24
CA PHE A 198 -3.50 0.00 -11.45
C PHE A 198 -3.93 0.69 -12.75
N PHE A 199 -3.59 1.97 -12.92
CA PHE A 199 -3.95 2.72 -14.12
C PHE A 199 -3.21 2.22 -15.36
N PHE A 200 -1.97 1.77 -15.22
CA PHE A 200 -1.19 1.24 -16.33
C PHE A 200 -1.89 0.03 -16.96
N ILE A 201 -2.34 -0.92 -16.13
CA ILE A 201 -3.11 -2.08 -16.62
C ILE A 201 -4.48 -1.66 -17.14
N LEU A 202 -5.16 -0.71 -16.49
CA LEU A 202 -6.47 -0.23 -16.93
C LEU A 202 -6.39 0.43 -18.31
N VAL A 203 -5.40 1.28 -18.55
CA VAL A 203 -5.23 2.01 -19.81
C VAL A 203 -4.62 1.13 -20.89
N ASN A 204 -3.53 0.42 -20.59
CA ASN A 204 -2.77 -0.35 -21.59
C ASN A 204 -3.29 -1.78 -21.71
N GLY A 205 -3.59 -2.45 -20.60
CA GLY A 205 -3.78 -3.91 -20.59
C GLY A 205 -2.52 -4.64 -21.04
N TRP A 206 -2.62 -5.94 -21.27
CA TRP A 206 -1.49 -6.73 -21.79
C TRP A 206 -1.32 -6.59 -23.32
N ASP A 207 -2.32 -6.08 -24.03
CA ASP A 207 -2.38 -6.01 -25.49
C ASP A 207 -2.55 -4.58 -26.05
N ASN A 208 -2.29 -3.55 -25.25
CA ASN A 208 -2.49 -2.12 -25.59
C ASN A 208 -3.96 -1.73 -25.89
N LYS A 209 -4.92 -2.55 -25.43
CA LYS A 209 -6.37 -2.35 -25.55
C LYS A 209 -7.07 -2.23 -24.20
N GLY A 210 -6.34 -1.97 -23.11
CA GLY A 210 -6.88 -1.87 -21.75
C GLY A 210 -8.11 -0.95 -21.64
N TYR A 211 -7.99 0.30 -22.08
CA TYR A 211 -9.10 1.24 -22.01
C TYR A 211 -10.30 0.80 -22.87
N GLN A 212 -10.06 0.10 -23.98
CA GLN A 212 -11.13 -0.45 -24.83
C GLN A 212 -11.90 -1.53 -24.08
N ARG A 213 -11.18 -2.40 -23.35
CA ARG A 213 -11.77 -3.43 -22.48
C ARG A 213 -12.55 -2.81 -21.32
N PHE A 214 -12.01 -1.75 -20.71
CA PHE A 214 -12.65 -1.00 -19.61
C PHE A 214 -13.97 -0.38 -20.05
N PHE A 215 -13.99 0.37 -21.15
CA PHE A 215 -15.18 1.07 -21.65
C PHE A 215 -16.14 0.19 -22.49
N SER A 216 -15.95 -1.13 -22.47
CA SER A 216 -16.86 -2.08 -23.12
C SER A 216 -17.70 -2.78 -22.07
N LYS A 217 -19.03 -2.63 -22.13
CA LYS A 217 -19.93 -3.29 -21.16
C LYS A 217 -19.89 -4.83 -21.22
N ASN A 218 -19.54 -5.40 -22.38
CA ASN A 218 -19.47 -6.84 -22.61
C ASN A 218 -18.49 -7.16 -23.76
N ARG A 219 -18.31 -8.47 -24.02
CA ARG A 219 -17.37 -8.97 -25.04
C ARG A 219 -17.70 -8.50 -26.46
N GLU A 220 -18.97 -8.49 -26.83
CA GLU A 220 -19.43 -8.04 -28.15
C GLU A 220 -19.10 -6.56 -28.39
N SER A 221 -19.32 -5.72 -27.37
CA SER A 221 -18.96 -4.30 -27.41
C SER A 221 -17.45 -4.11 -27.50
N PHE A 222 -16.65 -5.02 -26.97
CA PHE A 222 -15.20 -4.98 -27.09
C PHE A 222 -14.72 -5.40 -28.50
N GLU A 223 -15.33 -6.42 -29.08
CA GLU A 223 -14.98 -6.89 -30.43
C GLU A 223 -15.34 -5.87 -31.52
N THR A 224 -16.43 -5.14 -31.31
CA THR A 224 -16.90 -4.04 -32.17
C THR A 224 -16.50 -2.65 -31.62
N TRP A 225 -15.38 -2.59 -30.89
CA TRP A 225 -14.98 -1.39 -30.15
C TRP A 225 -15.01 -0.11 -31.00
N SER A 226 -15.69 0.90 -30.47
CA SER A 226 -15.68 2.27 -30.98
C SER A 226 -15.86 3.27 -29.83
N TRP A 227 -15.52 4.53 -30.04
CA TRP A 227 -15.77 5.58 -29.04
C TRP A 227 -17.24 5.77 -28.70
N LYS A 228 -18.16 5.32 -29.57
CA LYS A 228 -19.60 5.34 -29.29
C LYS A 228 -19.98 4.39 -28.15
N ASN A 229 -19.11 3.44 -27.79
CA ASN A 229 -19.37 2.42 -26.76
C ASN A 229 -19.24 2.99 -25.34
N VAL A 230 -18.60 4.15 -25.17
CA VAL A 230 -18.42 4.80 -23.86
C VAL A 230 -19.74 5.20 -23.23
N VAL A 231 -20.66 5.78 -24.01
CA VAL A 231 -21.97 6.22 -23.50
C VAL A 231 -22.82 5.02 -23.04
N PRO A 232 -23.03 3.97 -23.86
CA PRO A 232 -23.70 2.74 -23.40
C PRO A 232 -23.02 2.07 -22.20
N TRP A 233 -21.69 2.16 -22.08
CA TRP A 233 -20.98 1.64 -20.91
C TRP A 233 -21.30 2.45 -19.64
N ALA A 234 -21.38 3.78 -19.72
CA ALA A 234 -21.66 4.63 -18.57
C ALA A 234 -23.05 4.38 -17.94
N PHE A 235 -23.98 3.83 -18.72
CA PHE A 235 -25.32 3.43 -18.28
C PHE A 235 -25.48 1.90 -18.14
N SER A 236 -24.37 1.15 -18.13
CA SER A 236 -24.40 -0.31 -17.96
C SER A 236 -24.44 -0.71 -16.48
N ASP A 237 -24.82 -1.97 -16.21
CA ASP A 237 -24.83 -2.54 -14.86
C ASP A 237 -23.46 -2.42 -14.19
N VAL A 238 -22.37 -2.62 -14.94
CA VAL A 238 -21.00 -2.41 -14.45
C VAL A 238 -20.82 -1.01 -13.88
N ALA A 239 -21.17 0.03 -14.65
CA ALA A 239 -20.99 1.41 -14.23
C ALA A 239 -21.90 1.76 -13.05
N MET A 240 -23.12 1.23 -13.02
CA MET A 240 -24.06 1.42 -11.91
C MET A 240 -23.57 0.76 -10.62
N ILE A 241 -23.01 -0.45 -10.70
CA ILE A 241 -22.41 -1.13 -9.54
C ILE A 241 -21.18 -0.36 -9.03
N LEU A 242 -20.29 0.06 -9.94
CA LEU A 242 -19.13 0.89 -9.59
C LEU A 242 -19.55 2.21 -8.92
N LEU A 243 -20.60 2.86 -9.42
CA LEU A 243 -21.14 4.08 -8.85
C LEU A 243 -21.78 3.84 -7.48
N ALA A 244 -22.58 2.78 -7.34
CA ALA A 244 -23.25 2.45 -6.08
C ALA A 244 -22.23 2.16 -4.97
N TYR A 245 -21.24 1.30 -5.23
CA TYR A 245 -20.19 1.04 -4.24
C TYR A 245 -19.23 2.21 -4.07
N GLY A 246 -18.85 2.86 -5.17
CA GLY A 246 -17.94 4.01 -5.16
C GLY A 246 -18.48 5.18 -4.34
N THR A 247 -19.78 5.47 -4.44
CA THR A 247 -20.43 6.53 -3.62
C THR A 247 -20.49 6.17 -2.15
N MET A 248 -20.47 4.89 -1.78
CA MET A 248 -20.40 4.45 -0.38
C MET A 248 -18.97 4.50 0.18
N PHE A 249 -18.01 3.85 -0.47
CA PHE A 249 -16.70 3.65 0.13
C PHE A 249 -15.71 4.79 -0.16
N LEU A 250 -15.78 5.48 -1.32
CA LEU A 250 -14.81 6.55 -1.62
C LEU A 250 -14.93 7.73 -0.66
N PRO A 251 -16.12 8.24 -0.31
CA PRO A 251 -16.22 9.34 0.67
C PRO A 251 -15.65 8.94 2.03
N LEU A 252 -15.93 7.72 2.50
CA LEU A 252 -15.38 7.21 3.75
C LEU A 252 -13.85 7.09 3.70
N MET A 253 -13.32 6.56 2.59
CA MET A 253 -11.89 6.41 2.36
C MET A 253 -11.18 7.77 2.36
N TYR A 254 -11.72 8.75 1.63
CA TYR A 254 -11.17 10.10 1.59
C TYR A 254 -11.30 10.81 2.93
N TYR A 255 -12.43 10.65 3.62
CA TYR A 255 -12.64 11.19 4.96
C TYR A 255 -11.51 10.73 5.90
N TRP A 256 -11.25 9.42 6.00
CA TRP A 256 -10.19 8.91 6.86
C TRP A 256 -8.79 9.34 6.43
N ILE A 257 -8.47 9.25 5.14
CA ILE A 257 -7.15 9.67 4.64
C ILE A 257 -6.87 11.13 4.99
N ILE A 258 -7.83 12.02 4.70
CA ILE A 258 -7.64 13.46 4.91
C ILE A 258 -7.65 13.78 6.42
N ASP A 259 -8.60 13.24 7.17
CA ASP A 259 -8.70 13.43 8.62
C ASP A 259 -7.40 13.03 9.33
N TRP A 260 -6.82 11.88 8.97
CA TRP A 260 -5.57 11.42 9.59
C TRP A 260 -4.37 12.29 9.19
N VAL A 261 -4.28 12.75 7.95
CA VAL A 261 -3.22 13.67 7.53
C VAL A 261 -3.27 14.97 8.34
N LEU A 262 -4.47 15.57 8.46
CA LEU A 262 -4.66 16.84 9.15
C LEU A 262 -4.47 16.72 10.67
N LYS A 263 -5.12 15.74 11.31
CA LYS A 263 -4.95 15.49 12.76
C LYS A 263 -3.51 15.11 13.11
N GLY A 264 -2.82 14.42 12.20
CA GLY A 264 -1.40 14.12 12.37
C GLY A 264 -0.55 15.39 12.40
N GLU A 265 -0.78 16.32 11.47
CA GLU A 265 -0.07 17.60 11.44
C GLU A 265 -0.33 18.43 12.70
N ASP A 266 -1.59 18.48 13.17
CA ASP A 266 -1.95 19.16 14.41
C ASP A 266 -1.22 18.57 15.61
N MET A 267 -1.14 17.23 15.66
CA MET A 267 -0.42 16.50 16.70
C MET A 267 1.08 16.81 16.72
N GLU A 268 1.73 16.94 15.56
CA GLU A 268 3.14 17.35 15.49
C GLU A 268 3.37 18.80 15.92
N LYS A 269 2.40 19.68 15.62
CA LYS A 269 2.45 21.10 16.03
C LYS A 269 2.04 21.32 17.49
N GLY A 270 1.54 20.29 18.17
CA GLY A 270 1.04 20.40 19.54
C GLY A 270 -0.21 21.29 19.66
N VAL A 271 -0.99 21.42 18.59
CA VAL A 271 -2.22 22.22 18.59
C VAL A 271 -3.45 21.34 18.80
N GLU A 272 -4.56 21.95 19.23
CA GLU A 272 -5.82 21.24 19.40
C GLU A 272 -6.31 20.66 18.08
N GLN A 273 -6.64 19.36 18.09
CA GLN A 273 -7.16 18.66 16.93
C GLN A 273 -8.58 19.13 16.64
N LYS A 274 -8.79 19.71 15.47
CA LYS A 274 -10.13 20.12 15.03
C LYS A 274 -10.81 19.02 14.25
N GLU A 275 -12.13 19.03 14.25
CA GLU A 275 -12.90 18.14 13.40
C GLU A 275 -12.76 18.53 11.93
N LEU A 276 -12.88 17.53 11.04
CA LEU A 276 -12.67 17.73 9.60
C LEU A 276 -13.62 18.79 9.01
N LEU A 277 -14.87 18.83 9.49
CA LEU A 277 -15.89 19.76 9.01
C LEU A 277 -15.53 21.22 9.32
N ASP A 278 -14.85 21.48 10.43
CA ASP A 278 -14.40 22.81 10.83
C ASP A 278 -13.23 23.33 9.98
N ARG A 279 -12.59 22.43 9.22
CA ARG A 279 -11.44 22.71 8.36
C ARG A 279 -11.71 22.36 6.89
N LEU A 280 -12.96 22.49 6.47
CA LEU A 280 -13.38 22.16 5.10
C LEU A 280 -12.49 22.74 4.00
N PRO A 281 -12.01 24.01 4.05
CA PRO A 281 -11.11 24.55 3.02
C PRO A 281 -9.78 23.78 2.93
N GLU A 282 -9.22 23.38 4.08
CA GLU A 282 -7.98 22.60 4.12
C GLU A 282 -8.21 21.16 3.67
N ALA A 283 -9.33 20.56 4.06
CA ALA A 283 -9.74 19.24 3.62
C ALA A 283 -9.89 19.19 2.09
N LEU A 284 -10.51 20.20 1.47
CA LEU A 284 -10.64 20.30 0.01
C LEU A 284 -9.29 20.48 -0.69
N LYS A 285 -8.38 21.26 -0.10
CA LYS A 285 -7.02 21.43 -0.62
C LYS A 285 -6.23 20.12 -0.56
N GLU A 286 -6.37 19.36 0.52
CA GLU A 286 -5.71 18.06 0.67
C GLU A 286 -6.32 17.03 -0.29
N PHE A 287 -7.65 16.97 -0.37
CA PHE A 287 -8.37 16.18 -1.36
C PHE A 287 -7.84 16.46 -2.78
N GLY A 288 -7.72 17.74 -3.16
CA GLY A 288 -7.16 18.12 -4.45
C GLY A 288 -5.70 17.67 -4.65
N SER A 289 -4.88 17.70 -3.59
CA SER A 289 -3.47 17.27 -3.65
C SER A 289 -3.34 15.75 -3.82
N VAL A 290 -4.11 14.98 -3.06
CA VAL A 290 -4.19 13.51 -3.20
C VAL A 290 -4.66 13.13 -4.60
N ASN A 291 -5.74 13.76 -5.10
CA ASN A 291 -6.26 13.49 -6.43
C ASN A 291 -5.30 13.93 -7.55
N ALA A 292 -4.58 15.04 -7.37
CA ALA A 292 -3.55 15.45 -8.32
C ALA A 292 -2.42 14.42 -8.41
N ALA A 293 -2.03 13.79 -7.29
CA ALA A 293 -1.05 12.71 -7.29
C ALA A 293 -1.56 11.43 -7.96
N ILE A 294 -2.79 11.01 -7.64
CA ILE A 294 -3.39 9.79 -8.18
C ILE A 294 -3.75 9.96 -9.67
N PHE A 295 -4.55 10.95 -10.02
CA PHE A 295 -5.04 11.13 -11.39
C PHE A 295 -4.04 11.89 -12.27
N GLY A 296 -3.44 12.97 -11.77
CA GLY A 296 -2.46 13.72 -12.54
C GLY A 296 -1.15 12.95 -12.72
N GLY A 297 -0.61 12.42 -11.61
CA GLY A 297 0.66 11.69 -11.61
C GLY A 297 0.52 10.27 -12.15
N ALA A 298 -0.26 9.41 -11.49
CA ALA A 298 -0.30 7.99 -11.82
C ALA A 298 -1.10 7.69 -13.11
N LEU A 299 -2.35 8.19 -13.24
CA LEU A 299 -3.12 8.01 -14.48
C LEU A 299 -2.48 8.77 -15.66
N GLY A 300 -2.05 10.01 -15.46
CA GLY A 300 -1.31 10.77 -16.48
C GLY A 300 -0.06 10.02 -16.96
N GLY A 301 0.71 9.44 -16.04
CA GLY A 301 1.86 8.58 -16.35
C GLY A 301 1.49 7.34 -17.16
N ALA A 302 0.38 6.67 -16.83
CA ALA A 302 -0.11 5.50 -17.57
C ALA A 302 -0.56 5.85 -19.00
N ILE A 303 -1.27 6.97 -19.17
CA ILE A 303 -1.69 7.49 -20.50
C ILE A 303 -0.45 7.86 -21.33
N LEU A 304 0.53 8.54 -20.72
CA LEU A 304 1.77 8.89 -21.39
C LEU A 304 2.50 7.65 -21.91
N ALA A 305 2.53 6.56 -21.13
CA ALA A 305 3.10 5.29 -21.58
C ALA A 305 2.42 4.81 -22.86
N THR A 306 1.08 4.80 -22.90
CA THR A 306 0.31 4.38 -24.08
C THR A 306 0.62 5.23 -25.29
N VAL A 307 0.68 6.56 -25.12
CA VAL A 307 0.98 7.49 -26.21
C VAL A 307 2.39 7.22 -26.77
N LEU A 308 3.38 7.07 -25.90
CA LEU A 308 4.77 6.83 -26.31
C LEU A 308 4.93 5.46 -27.00
N VAL A 309 4.32 4.41 -26.45
CA VAL A 309 4.34 3.06 -27.05
C VAL A 309 3.70 3.06 -28.44
N ARG A 310 2.57 3.76 -28.63
CA ARG A 310 1.90 3.85 -29.93
C ARG A 310 2.68 4.66 -30.96
N ARG A 311 3.39 5.71 -30.52
CA ARG A 311 4.13 6.60 -31.42
C ARG A 311 5.52 6.09 -31.78
N LEU A 312 6.22 5.46 -30.84
CA LEU A 312 7.63 5.07 -30.99
C LEU A 312 7.83 3.56 -31.13
N GLY A 313 6.76 2.78 -30.97
CA GLY A 313 6.82 1.33 -30.83
C GLY A 313 7.13 0.92 -29.38
N TRP A 314 6.91 -0.37 -29.08
CA TRP A 314 6.97 -0.90 -27.71
C TRP A 314 8.30 -0.61 -26.99
N ALA A 315 9.42 -1.04 -27.56
CA ALA A 315 10.73 -0.94 -26.90
C ALA A 315 11.15 0.52 -26.66
N LYS A 316 11.09 1.36 -27.71
CA LYS A 316 11.49 2.78 -27.62
C LYS A 316 10.51 3.60 -26.78
N GLY A 317 9.21 3.33 -26.91
CA GLY A 317 8.17 4.00 -26.13
C GLY A 317 8.28 3.71 -24.64
N MET A 318 8.48 2.44 -24.27
CA MET A 318 8.70 2.06 -22.87
C MET A 318 10.02 2.60 -22.31
N ALA A 319 11.10 2.58 -23.08
CA ALA A 319 12.37 3.18 -22.66
C ALA A 319 12.25 4.69 -22.44
N ALA A 320 11.60 5.41 -23.35
CA ALA A 320 11.34 6.84 -23.22
C ALA A 320 10.45 7.14 -22.00
N TRP A 321 9.38 6.36 -21.81
CA TRP A 321 8.51 6.48 -20.65
C TRP A 321 9.26 6.22 -19.34
N ALA A 322 10.06 5.16 -19.26
CA ALA A 322 10.86 4.82 -18.09
C ALA A 322 11.89 5.92 -17.77
N ALA A 323 12.51 6.52 -18.79
CA ALA A 323 13.43 7.65 -18.61
C ALA A 323 12.69 8.89 -18.06
N LEU A 324 11.53 9.22 -18.62
CA LEU A 324 10.72 10.36 -18.15
C LEU A 324 10.20 10.13 -16.73
N MET A 325 9.70 8.93 -16.41
CA MET A 325 9.26 8.58 -15.07
C MET A 325 10.43 8.55 -14.09
N GLY A 326 11.57 7.96 -14.47
CA GLY A 326 12.77 7.94 -13.65
C GLY A 326 13.28 9.35 -13.34
N LEU A 327 13.26 10.26 -14.31
CA LEU A 327 13.60 11.66 -14.11
C LEU A 327 12.60 12.35 -13.17
N ASN A 328 11.30 12.16 -13.38
CA ASN A 328 10.25 12.76 -12.55
C ASN A 328 10.27 12.24 -11.11
N LEU A 329 10.63 10.97 -10.90
CA LEU A 329 10.77 10.35 -9.58
C LEU A 329 12.19 10.49 -9.00
N SER A 330 13.12 11.12 -9.73
CA SER A 330 14.44 11.42 -9.19
C SER A 330 14.36 12.54 -8.14
N LYS A 331 15.46 12.76 -7.41
CA LYS A 331 15.58 13.82 -6.41
C LYS A 331 15.29 15.23 -6.96
N ILE A 332 15.49 15.45 -8.26
CA ILE A 332 15.35 16.75 -8.94
C ILE A 332 13.98 16.85 -9.64
N GLY A 333 13.24 15.75 -9.74
CA GLY A 333 11.95 15.70 -10.42
C GLY A 333 10.79 16.27 -9.62
N PHE A 334 9.60 16.23 -10.23
CA PHE A 334 8.36 16.69 -9.60
C PHE A 334 7.84 15.74 -8.51
N GLY A 335 8.24 14.47 -8.54
CA GLY A 335 7.78 13.43 -7.61
C GLY A 335 8.01 13.79 -6.14
N PRO A 336 9.23 14.16 -5.71
CA PRO A 336 9.48 14.63 -4.36
C PRO A 336 8.64 15.85 -3.96
N VAL A 337 8.44 16.82 -4.85
CA VAL A 337 7.62 18.01 -4.59
C VAL A 337 6.17 17.61 -4.30
N LEU A 338 5.62 16.72 -5.13
CA LEU A 338 4.28 16.21 -4.97
C LEU A 338 4.12 15.39 -3.68
N CYS A 339 5.10 14.55 -3.34
CA CYS A 339 5.08 13.77 -2.10
C CYS A 339 5.11 14.68 -0.86
N ARG A 340 5.96 15.72 -0.85
CA ARG A 340 5.99 16.71 0.25
C ARG A 340 4.65 17.40 0.41
N LYS A 341 4.03 17.77 -0.71
CA LYS A 341 2.73 18.43 -0.72
C LYS A 341 1.63 17.53 -0.13
N VAL A 342 1.54 16.28 -0.57
CA VAL A 342 0.53 15.31 -0.09
C VAL A 342 0.77 14.90 1.37
N MET A 343 2.02 14.72 1.78
CA MET A 343 2.33 14.34 3.16
C MET A 343 2.34 15.52 4.13
N ARG A 344 2.32 16.76 3.61
CA ARG A 344 2.49 18.01 4.36
C ARG A 344 3.75 17.97 5.23
N VAL A 345 4.90 17.68 4.60
CA VAL A 345 6.22 17.61 5.25
C VAL A 345 7.24 18.45 4.48
N ASP A 346 8.17 19.05 5.22
CA ASP A 346 9.26 19.83 4.62
C ASP A 346 10.34 18.93 4.02
N ASP A 347 10.62 17.80 4.67
CA ASP A 347 11.57 16.78 4.21
C ASP A 347 10.88 15.42 4.07
N LEU A 348 11.32 14.65 3.07
CA LEU A 348 10.91 13.27 2.82
C LEU A 348 11.81 12.24 3.50
N VAL A 349 12.71 12.72 4.35
CA VAL A 349 13.49 11.93 5.29
C VAL A 349 13.17 12.42 6.70
N GLY A 350 12.59 11.53 7.50
CA GLY A 350 12.36 11.75 8.92
C GLY A 350 13.38 11.02 9.79
N VAL A 351 13.41 11.36 11.07
CA VAL A 351 14.18 10.63 12.08
C VAL A 351 13.60 9.21 12.21
N PRO A 352 14.39 8.12 12.25
CA PRO A 352 13.89 6.78 12.54
C PRO A 352 13.22 6.71 13.92
N VAL A 353 12.16 5.91 14.08
CA VAL A 353 11.45 5.79 15.36
C VAL A 353 12.36 5.29 16.46
N GLU A 354 13.29 4.40 16.15
CA GLU A 354 14.27 3.89 17.10
C GLU A 354 15.15 5.01 17.67
N GLU A 355 15.48 6.02 16.87
CA GLU A 355 16.25 7.17 17.34
C GLU A 355 15.39 8.12 18.19
N MET A 356 14.11 8.29 17.85
CA MET A 356 13.16 9.04 18.70
C MET A 356 13.04 8.40 20.09
N VAL A 357 12.88 7.07 20.14
CA VAL A 357 12.82 6.30 21.39
C VAL A 357 14.11 6.44 22.20
N ARG A 358 15.28 6.34 21.56
CA ARG A 358 16.57 6.53 22.24
C ARG A 358 16.68 7.90 22.89
N LYS A 359 16.32 8.97 22.18
CA LYS A 359 16.34 10.34 22.70
C LYS A 359 15.40 10.50 23.90
N GLU A 360 14.20 9.94 23.82
CA GLU A 360 13.24 10.00 24.92
C GLU A 360 13.71 9.22 26.15
N ILE A 361 14.26 8.02 25.97
CA ILE A 361 14.85 7.23 27.05
C ILE A 361 16.03 7.98 27.69
N GLN A 362 16.88 8.64 26.90
CA GLN A 362 17.98 9.44 27.42
C GLN A 362 17.48 10.62 28.25
N ALA A 363 16.48 11.37 27.76
CA ALA A 363 15.87 12.46 28.50
C ALA A 363 15.23 12.01 29.84
N LEU A 364 14.71 10.79 29.90
CA LEU A 364 14.17 10.20 31.14
C LEU A 364 15.26 9.69 32.11
N LYS A 365 16.47 9.41 31.61
CA LYS A 365 17.62 8.99 32.43
C LYS A 365 18.39 10.17 33.03
N GLU A 366 18.38 11.32 32.36
CA GLU A 366 18.97 12.54 32.89
C GLU A 366 18.16 12.95 34.13
N PRO A 367 18.77 12.98 35.33
CA PRO A 367 18.07 13.41 36.53
C PRO A 367 17.57 14.83 36.29
N ALA A 368 16.28 15.08 36.55
CA ALA A 368 15.72 16.43 36.52
C ALA A 368 16.69 17.34 37.27
N GLN A 369 17.37 18.24 36.55
CA GLN A 369 18.25 19.21 37.18
C GLN A 369 17.38 19.94 38.20
N VAL A 370 17.63 19.64 39.48
CA VAL A 370 17.01 20.33 40.60
C VAL A 370 17.39 21.79 40.41
N SER A 371 16.45 22.61 39.98
CA SER A 371 16.61 24.06 39.95
C SER A 371 16.88 24.49 41.40
N ALA A 372 18.14 24.82 41.67
CA ALA A 372 18.60 25.26 42.99
C ALA A 372 18.13 26.68 43.27
#